data_AF-A0AAJ1QJE4-F1
#
_entry.id   AF-A0AAJ1QJE4-F1
#
_cell.length_a   1.000
_cell.length_b   1.000
_cell.length_c   1.000
_cell.angle_alpha   90.00
_cell.angle_beta   90.00
_cell.angle_gamma   90.00
#
_symmetry.space_group_name_H-M   'P 1'
#
loop_
_entity.id
_entity.type
_entity.pdbx_description
1 polymer ?
#
loop_
_entity_poly.entity_id
_entity_poly.type
_entity_poly.pdbx_seq_one_letter_code
_entity_poly.pdbx_strand_id
1 'polypeptide(L)'
;MLLQQLTLIALQNLRIVDGSKNGQYFKLNKGTAKLSGTHYQYSSDPSPVGPNPITYQLWNKTSGNSFGTIKDTPNKNGTSSSVSGSYSGLGGGTKYYLQIFRVDDGRNIKGSGKISN
;
A
#
# COMPACT_ATOMS: atom_id res chain seq x y z
N MET A 1 -35.05 30.53 8.96
CA MET A 1 -34.10 30.06 7.92
C MET A 1 -32.97 29.33 8.63
N LEU A 2 -33.02 28.00 8.62
CA LEU A 2 -32.12 27.15 9.43
C LEU A 2 -30.80 26.96 8.67
N LEU A 3 -29.70 27.44 9.25
CA LEU A 3 -28.36 27.25 8.69
C LEU A 3 -27.92 25.80 8.98
N GLN A 4 -27.88 24.94 7.96
CA GLN A 4 -27.25 23.62 8.11
C GLN A 4 -25.72 23.82 8.14
N GLN A 5 -25.12 23.64 9.32
CA GLN A 5 -23.67 23.39 9.40
C GLN A 5 -23.40 22.00 8.84
N LEU A 6 -22.85 21.93 7.62
CA LEU A 6 -22.19 20.73 7.13
C LEU A 6 -20.95 20.51 8.01
N THR A 7 -21.03 19.59 8.97
CA THR A 7 -19.84 19.07 9.63
C THR A 7 -19.11 18.18 8.62
N LEU A 8 -18.11 18.74 7.95
CA LEU A 8 -17.20 17.95 7.13
C LEU A 8 -16.40 17.05 8.08
N ILE A 9 -16.86 15.80 8.25
CA ILE A 9 -16.10 14.75 8.93
C ILE A 9 -14.78 14.68 8.18
N ALA A 10 -13.67 14.98 8.86
CA ALA A 10 -12.33 14.98 8.28
C ALA A 10 -12.17 13.70 7.43
N LEU A 11 -12.18 13.86 6.11
CA LEU A 11 -11.70 12.85 5.19
C LEU A 11 -10.25 12.63 5.60
N GLN A 12 -9.97 11.52 6.27
CA GLN A 12 -8.60 11.11 6.56
C GLN A 12 -7.88 11.09 5.22
N ASN A 13 -6.96 12.03 5.00
CA ASN A 13 -6.23 12.14 3.75
C ASN A 13 -5.52 10.80 3.51
N LEU A 14 -5.91 10.07 2.47
CA LEU A 14 -5.28 8.80 2.11
C LEU A 14 -4.13 9.08 1.15
N ARG A 15 -2.95 8.56 1.45
CA ARG A 15 -1.87 8.48 0.48
C ARG A 15 -1.95 7.14 -0.22
N ILE A 16 -2.09 7.17 -1.55
CA ILE A 16 -2.29 5.97 -2.38
C ILE A 16 -1.28 5.98 -3.54
N VAL A 17 -0.64 4.84 -3.75
CA VAL A 17 0.12 4.52 -4.96
C VAL A 17 -0.55 3.35 -5.65
N ASP A 18 -1.04 3.56 -6.87
CA ASP A 18 -1.70 2.53 -7.67
C ASP A 18 -0.79 2.12 -8.84
N GLY A 19 -0.22 0.91 -8.76
CA GLY A 19 0.65 0.37 -9.80
C GLY A 19 -0.01 0.31 -11.18
N SER A 20 -1.34 0.12 -11.25
CA SER A 20 -2.05 0.06 -12.54
C SER A 20 -2.06 1.39 -13.27
N LYS A 21 -2.09 2.51 -12.52
CA LYS A 21 -2.02 3.88 -13.07
C LYS A 21 -0.61 4.24 -13.55
N ASN A 22 0.40 3.60 -12.97
CA ASN A 22 1.81 3.81 -13.31
C ASN A 22 2.34 2.78 -14.31
N GLY A 23 1.49 1.88 -14.84
CA GLY A 23 1.91 0.82 -15.76
C GLY A 23 2.81 -0.26 -15.13
N GLN A 24 2.87 -0.33 -13.80
CA GLN A 24 3.71 -1.27 -13.06
C GLN A 24 2.94 -2.57 -12.80
N TYR A 25 3.33 -3.62 -13.52
CA TYR A 25 2.70 -4.93 -13.44
C TYR A 25 3.71 -6.05 -13.16
N PHE A 26 3.23 -7.09 -12.48
CA PHE A 26 3.95 -8.33 -12.21
C PHE A 26 3.35 -9.47 -13.03
N LYS A 27 4.23 -10.31 -13.59
CA LYS A 27 3.87 -11.63 -14.09
C LYS A 27 3.99 -12.63 -12.95
N LEU A 28 2.89 -13.27 -12.62
CA LEU A 28 2.80 -14.26 -11.54
C LEU A 28 2.22 -15.56 -12.07
N ASN A 29 2.66 -16.67 -11.48
CA ASN A 29 2.17 -18.00 -11.75
C ASN A 29 0.93 -18.30 -10.91
N LYS A 30 0.17 -19.33 -11.31
CA LYS A 30 -0.95 -19.86 -10.52
C LYS A 30 -0.44 -20.33 -9.14
N GLY A 31 -1.20 -20.10 -8.09
CA GLY A 31 -0.88 -20.56 -6.73
C GLY A 31 -0.66 -19.42 -5.75
N THR A 32 0.49 -19.44 -5.07
CA THR A 32 0.84 -18.48 -4.01
C THR A 32 2.03 -17.63 -4.43
N ALA A 33 1.91 -16.31 -4.31
CA ALA A 33 2.99 -15.35 -4.56
C ALA A 33 3.50 -14.73 -3.26
N LYS A 34 4.82 -14.48 -3.17
CA LYS A 34 5.44 -13.87 -1.99
C LYS A 34 5.76 -12.41 -2.24
N LEU A 35 5.41 -11.55 -1.29
CA LEU A 35 5.93 -10.19 -1.18
C LEU A 35 7.20 -10.21 -0.32
N SER A 36 8.25 -9.57 -0.81
CA SER A 36 9.42 -9.20 0.00
C SER A 36 9.88 -7.81 -0.38
N GLY A 37 10.27 -7.01 0.61
CA GLY A 37 10.74 -5.65 0.38
C GLY A 37 11.09 -4.93 1.66
N THR A 38 11.34 -3.65 1.52
CA THR A 38 11.59 -2.74 2.65
C THR A 38 10.88 -1.41 2.44
N HIS A 39 10.63 -0.72 3.54
CA HIS A 39 10.23 0.68 3.52
C HIS A 39 10.94 1.45 4.62
N TYR A 40 11.01 2.77 4.49
CA TYR A 40 11.59 3.66 5.49
C TYR A 40 11.00 5.07 5.36
N GLN A 41 10.95 5.79 6.48
CA GLN A 41 10.65 7.22 6.48
C GLN A 41 11.89 7.99 6.03
N TYR A 42 11.79 8.76 4.94
CA TYR A 42 12.90 9.59 4.44
C TYR A 42 12.79 11.06 4.83
N SER A 43 11.59 11.52 5.20
CA SER A 43 11.35 12.85 5.78
C SER A 43 9.98 12.87 6.48
N SER A 44 9.67 13.98 7.14
CA SER A 44 8.35 14.22 7.72
C SER A 44 8.01 15.70 7.74
N ASP A 45 6.73 15.98 7.75
CA ASP A 45 6.16 17.31 8.00
C ASP A 45 6.40 17.71 9.47
N PRO A 46 6.25 18.99 9.85
CA PRO A 46 6.25 19.41 11.24
C PRO A 46 5.17 18.68 12.04
N SER A 47 5.53 18.08 13.18
CA SER A 47 4.63 17.39 14.11
C SER A 47 3.84 16.19 13.53
N PRO A 48 4.52 15.13 13.04
CA PRO A 48 3.86 14.01 12.38
C PRO A 48 3.23 13.01 13.38
N VAL A 49 1.98 12.58 13.14
CA VAL A 49 1.17 11.73 14.05
C VAL A 49 1.13 10.26 13.62
N GLY A 50 2.00 9.41 14.16
CA GLY A 50 2.20 8.04 13.65
C GLY A 50 3.56 7.42 14.06
N PRO A 51 4.06 6.39 13.34
CA PRO A 51 3.71 5.99 11.98
C PRO A 51 2.46 5.13 11.83
N ASN A 52 1.65 5.41 10.81
CA ASN A 52 0.51 4.60 10.42
C ASN A 52 0.95 3.38 9.59
N PRO A 53 0.27 2.23 9.74
CA PRO A 53 0.55 1.04 8.93
C PRO A 53 0.33 1.30 7.43
N ILE A 54 1.24 0.78 6.61
CA ILE A 54 1.09 0.74 5.16
C ILE A 54 0.41 -0.56 4.78
N THR A 55 -0.64 -0.46 3.97
CA THR A 55 -1.34 -1.61 3.40
C THR A 55 -0.87 -1.84 1.96
N TYR A 56 -0.46 -3.07 1.67
CA TYR A 56 -0.08 -3.56 0.34
C TYR A 56 -1.18 -4.52 -0.12
N GLN A 57 -1.99 -4.10 -1.08
CA GLN A 57 -3.07 -4.93 -1.62
C GLN A 57 -2.71 -5.41 -3.02
N LEU A 58 -2.77 -6.73 -3.23
CA LEU A 58 -2.55 -7.31 -4.55
C LEU A 58 -3.86 -7.37 -5.34
N TRP A 59 -3.80 -6.89 -6.58
CA TRP A 59 -4.89 -6.90 -7.54
C TRP A 59 -4.44 -7.53 -8.85
N ASN A 60 -5.38 -8.13 -9.60
CA ASN A 60 -5.19 -8.50 -10.99
C ASN A 60 -6.06 -7.60 -11.88
N LYS A 61 -5.44 -6.84 -12.77
CA LYS A 61 -6.14 -5.87 -13.64
C LYS A 61 -7.04 -6.54 -14.67
N THR A 62 -6.71 -7.75 -15.12
CA THR A 62 -7.49 -8.48 -16.12
C THR A 62 -8.78 -9.03 -15.53
N SER A 63 -8.71 -9.66 -14.35
CA SER A 63 -9.91 -10.23 -13.70
C SER A 63 -10.66 -9.25 -12.82
N GLY A 64 -10.02 -8.17 -12.37
CA GLY A 64 -10.59 -7.25 -11.38
C GLY A 64 -10.58 -7.78 -9.94
N ASN A 65 -9.99 -8.95 -9.69
CA ASN A 65 -9.98 -9.56 -8.36
C ASN A 65 -8.84 -9.02 -7.48
N SER A 66 -9.12 -8.91 -6.17
CA SER A 66 -8.10 -8.74 -5.13
C SER A 66 -7.73 -10.08 -4.49
N PHE A 67 -6.47 -10.22 -4.08
CA PHE A 67 -5.91 -11.43 -3.47
C PHE A 67 -5.51 -11.23 -2.01
N GLY A 68 -6.04 -10.18 -1.37
CA GLY A 68 -5.80 -9.84 0.02
C GLY A 68 -4.77 -8.73 0.22
N THR A 69 -4.45 -8.49 1.49
CA THR A 69 -3.59 -7.38 1.93
C THR A 69 -2.50 -7.86 2.87
N ILE A 70 -1.31 -7.30 2.73
CA ILE A 70 -0.23 -7.36 3.73
C ILE A 70 -0.10 -5.99 4.36
N LYS A 71 0.12 -5.92 5.67
CA LYS A 71 0.29 -4.66 6.41
C LYS A 71 1.63 -4.67 7.13
N ASP A 72 2.33 -3.55 7.10
CA ASP A 72 3.54 -3.35 7.89
C ASP A 72 3.68 -1.88 8.30
N THR A 73 4.31 -1.63 9.46
CA THR A 73 4.43 -0.28 10.02
C THR A 73 5.88 0.19 9.93
N PRO A 74 6.16 1.35 9.28
CA PRO A 74 7.51 1.90 9.23
C PRO A 74 8.11 2.17 10.60
N ASN A 75 9.44 2.06 10.72
CA ASN A 75 10.10 2.47 11.95
C ASN A 75 10.01 3.99 12.12
N LYS A 76 9.64 4.43 13.32
CA LYS A 76 9.47 5.86 13.66
C LYS A 76 10.77 6.66 13.53
N ASN A 77 11.93 6.03 13.73
CA ASN A 77 13.25 6.64 13.68
C ASN A 77 13.84 6.72 12.25
N GLY A 78 13.09 6.30 11.22
CA GLY A 78 13.54 6.36 9.83
C GLY A 78 14.45 5.21 9.37
N THR A 79 14.75 4.23 10.23
CA THR A 79 15.45 3.02 9.78
C THR A 79 14.54 2.16 8.90
N SER A 80 15.13 1.39 8.00
CA SER A 80 14.37 0.46 7.16
C SER A 80 13.67 -0.62 7.98
N SER A 81 12.40 -0.86 7.66
CA SER A 81 11.62 -2.03 8.09
C SER A 81 11.49 -3.01 6.91
N SER A 82 11.50 -4.30 7.21
CA SER A 82 11.27 -5.36 6.21
C SER A 82 9.80 -5.71 6.15
N VAL A 83 9.23 -5.67 4.95
CA VAL A 83 7.87 -6.15 4.69
C VAL A 83 7.94 -7.50 3.99
N SER A 84 7.18 -8.48 4.51
CA SER A 84 7.04 -9.78 3.87
C SER A 84 5.65 -10.37 4.09
N GLY A 85 5.24 -11.25 3.19
CA GLY A 85 3.99 -11.98 3.30
C GLY A 85 3.66 -12.74 2.03
N SER A 86 2.48 -13.35 1.98
CA SER A 86 2.06 -14.16 0.83
C SER A 86 0.62 -13.84 0.42
N TYR A 87 0.35 -13.94 -0.87
CA TYR A 87 -0.97 -13.89 -1.48
C TYR A 87 -1.27 -15.26 -2.08
N SER A 88 -2.46 -15.81 -1.85
CA SER A 88 -2.85 -17.14 -2.31
C SER A 88 -4.01 -17.10 -3.30
N GLY A 89 -4.24 -18.22 -4.01
CA GLY A 89 -5.38 -18.36 -4.93
C GLY A 89 -5.20 -17.64 -6.27
N LEU A 90 -3.96 -17.30 -6.66
CA LEU A 90 -3.69 -16.64 -7.92
C LEU A 90 -4.01 -17.56 -9.09
N GLY A 91 -4.66 -17.02 -10.12
CA GLY A 91 -4.94 -17.72 -11.38
C GLY A 91 -3.79 -17.71 -12.38
N GLY A 92 -2.69 -17.03 -12.07
CA GLY A 92 -1.61 -16.71 -13.02
C GLY A 92 -1.94 -15.50 -13.90
N GLY A 93 -0.95 -15.01 -14.67
CA GLY A 93 -1.12 -13.90 -15.62
C GLY A 93 -0.05 -12.81 -15.50
N THR A 94 -0.16 -11.76 -16.33
CA THR A 94 0.88 -10.73 -16.53
C THR A 94 0.50 -9.35 -15.97
N LYS A 95 -0.69 -9.22 -15.41
CA LYS A 95 -1.28 -7.92 -15.05
C LYS A 95 -1.63 -7.81 -13.56
N TYR A 96 -0.80 -8.39 -12.71
CA TYR A 96 -0.91 -8.17 -11.27
C TYR A 96 -0.27 -6.83 -10.89
N TYR A 97 -0.83 -6.09 -9.95
CA TYR A 97 -0.24 -4.83 -9.48
C TYR A 97 -0.54 -4.64 -7.98
N LEU A 98 0.27 -3.82 -7.33
CA LEU A 98 0.01 -3.39 -5.97
C LEU A 98 -0.76 -2.07 -5.95
N GLN A 99 -1.76 -2.01 -5.08
CA GLN A 99 -2.23 -0.75 -4.53
C GLN A 99 -1.66 -0.62 -3.13
N ILE A 100 -0.89 0.43 -2.89
CA ILE A 100 -0.20 0.68 -1.64
C ILE A 100 -0.80 1.94 -1.02
N PHE A 101 -1.32 1.84 0.20
CA PHE A 101 -2.02 2.96 0.81
C PHE A 101 -1.92 3.00 2.32
N ARG A 102 -2.15 4.19 2.86
CA ARG A 102 -2.28 4.44 4.30
C ARG A 102 -3.00 5.76 4.57
N VAL A 103 -3.48 5.90 5.80
CA VAL A 103 -3.90 7.19 6.35
C VAL A 103 -2.67 8.08 6.51
N ASP A 104 -2.74 9.30 6.02
CA ASP A 104 -1.66 10.27 6.15
C ASP A 104 -1.37 10.59 7.62
N ASP A 105 -0.10 10.54 7.97
CA ASP A 105 0.46 10.83 9.29
C ASP A 105 1.53 11.93 9.24
N GLY A 106 1.68 12.60 8.09
CA GLY A 106 2.71 13.60 7.84
C GLY A 106 4.11 13.01 7.66
N ARG A 107 4.28 11.68 7.63
CA ARG A 107 5.59 11.05 7.31
C ARG A 107 5.68 10.84 5.81
N ASN A 108 6.87 10.94 5.24
CA ASN A 108 7.10 10.63 3.84
C ASN A 108 7.88 9.32 3.74
N ILE A 109 7.31 8.34 3.04
CA ILE A 109 7.83 6.97 2.98
C ILE A 109 8.37 6.67 1.60
N LYS A 110 9.54 6.02 1.56
CA LYS A 110 10.07 5.33 0.39
C LYS A 110 10.12 3.85 0.68
N GLY A 111 10.09 3.04 -0.37
CA GLY A 111 10.24 1.61 -0.25
C GLY A 111 10.55 0.98 -1.59
N SER A 112 10.99 -0.26 -1.52
CA SER A 112 11.23 -1.11 -2.68
C SER A 112 10.83 -2.54 -2.32
N GLY A 113 10.50 -3.32 -3.33
CA GLY A 113 10.09 -4.69 -3.09
C GLY A 113 9.79 -5.42 -4.38
N LYS A 114 9.53 -6.72 -4.24
CA LYS A 114 9.21 -7.63 -5.33
C LYS A 114 8.05 -8.51 -4.92
N ILE A 115 7.22 -8.84 -5.90
CA ILE A 115 6.27 -9.95 -5.82
C ILE A 115 6.68 -10.99 -6.85
N SER A 116 6.79 -12.25 -6.43
CA SER A 116 7.08 -13.35 -7.35
C SER A 116 6.66 -14.72 -6.82
N ASN A 117 6.50 -15.64 -7.76
CA ASN A 117 6.43 -17.09 -7.65
C ASN A 117 6.69 -17.72 -9.02
#